data_AF-A0A378AQS4-F1
#
_entry.id   AF-A0A378AQS4-F1
#
_cell.length_a   1.000
_cell.length_b   1.000
_cell.length_c   1.000
_cell.angle_alpha   90.00
_cell.angle_beta   90.00
_cell.angle_gamma   90.00
#
_symmetry.space_group_name_H-M   'P 1'
#
loop_
_entity.id
_entity.type
_entity.pdbx_description
1 polymer ?
#
loop_
_entity_poly.entity_id
_entity_poly.type
_entity_poly.pdbx_seq_one_letter_code
_entity_poly.pdbx_strand_id
1 'polypeptide(L)'
;MLRIADKTFESHLFTGTGKFAAPEVMVEAIRASGSQLVTLAMKRVDLRQRNDAILAPLLAAGVSLLPNTSGAKTAEEAVFAARLAREALGTHWLKLEIHPDARWLLPTRLNPESGGAAGPRRVRGAALLRRRSGAV
;
A
#
# COMPACT_ATOMS: atom_id res chain seq x y z
N MET A 1 -20.82 -4.88 -2.96
CA MET A 1 -19.72 -5.16 -2.02
C MET A 1 -18.51 -5.65 -2.78
N LEU A 2 -17.38 -4.96 -2.60
CA LEU A 2 -16.08 -5.25 -3.18
C LEU A 2 -15.21 -5.95 -2.12
N ARG A 3 -14.69 -7.15 -2.42
CA ARG A 3 -13.78 -7.87 -1.51
C ARG A 3 -12.36 -7.86 -2.07
N ILE A 4 -11.41 -7.42 -1.25
CA ILE A 4 -9.98 -7.44 -1.57
C ILE A 4 -9.27 -8.09 -0.38
N ALA A 5 -8.54 -9.18 -0.62
CA ALA A 5 -7.91 -9.99 0.42
C ALA A 5 -8.85 -10.26 1.62
N ASP A 6 -8.47 -9.84 2.83
CA ASP A 6 -9.19 -10.00 4.10
C ASP A 6 -10.20 -8.89 4.41
N LYS A 7 -10.37 -7.89 3.53
CA LYS A 7 -11.28 -6.75 3.74
C LYS A 7 -12.43 -6.73 2.73
N THR A 8 -13.57 -6.23 3.18
CA THR A 8 -14.73 -5.99 2.33
C THR A 8 -15.17 -4.53 2.43
N PHE A 9 -15.48 -3.95 1.29
CA PHE A 9 -15.89 -2.55 1.14
C PHE A 9 -17.27 -2.51 0.48
N GLU A 10 -18.11 -1.60 0.93
CA GLU A 10 -19.35 -1.24 0.25
C GLU A 10 -19.06 -0.30 -0.92
N SER A 11 -18.15 0.66 -0.72
CA SER A 11 -17.70 1.61 -1.73
C SER A 11 -16.65 0.99 -2.65
N HIS A 12 -16.80 1.25 -3.96
CA HIS A 12 -15.83 0.89 -4.99
C HIS A 12 -14.87 2.04 -5.32
N LEU A 13 -15.04 3.19 -4.66
CA LEU A 13 -14.19 4.36 -4.83
C LEU A 13 -13.12 4.38 -3.75
N PHE A 14 -11.86 4.34 -4.18
CA PHE A 14 -10.70 4.55 -3.31
C PHE A 14 -10.12 5.92 -3.59
N THR A 15 -9.74 6.63 -2.53
CA THR A 15 -9.22 8.00 -2.62
C THR A 15 -7.78 8.06 -2.14
N GLY A 16 -7.10 9.16 -2.46
CA GLY A 16 -5.77 9.46 -1.94
C GLY A 16 -5.77 10.75 -1.13
N THR A 17 -4.67 11.02 -0.45
CA THR A 17 -4.49 12.18 0.45
C THR A 17 -3.68 13.32 -0.19
N GLY A 18 -3.28 13.15 -1.45
CA GLY A 18 -2.52 14.15 -2.21
C GLY A 18 -3.38 15.33 -2.68
N LYS A 19 -2.72 16.47 -2.93
CA LYS A 19 -3.26 17.63 -3.66
C LYS A 19 -4.40 18.43 -3.01
N PHE A 20 -4.82 18.08 -1.79
CA PHE A 20 -5.73 18.93 -1.03
C PHE A 20 -5.00 20.17 -0.48
N ALA A 21 -5.67 21.32 -0.53
CA ALA A 21 -5.14 22.59 -0.04
C ALA A 21 -5.02 22.62 1.50
N ALA A 22 -5.88 21.88 2.20
CA ALA A 22 -5.90 21.78 3.66
C ALA A 22 -6.40 20.39 4.12
N PRO A 23 -5.98 19.90 5.31
CA PRO A 23 -6.44 18.62 5.86
C PRO A 23 -7.95 18.52 6.07
N GLU A 24 -8.61 19.62 6.43
CA GLU A 24 -10.06 19.66 6.69
C GLU A 24 -10.83 19.35 5.40
N VAL A 25 -10.44 20.00 4.30
CA VAL A 25 -11.02 19.78 2.96
C VAL A 25 -10.82 18.34 2.50
N MET A 26 -9.65 17.75 2.79
CA MET A 26 -9.38 16.34 2.49
C MET A 26 -10.37 15.41 3.22
N VAL A 27 -10.58 15.63 4.52
CA VAL A 27 -11.49 14.80 5.32
C VAL A 27 -12.94 14.96 4.87
N GLU A 28 -13.37 16.18 4.59
CA GLU A 28 -14.71 16.44 4.05
C GLU A 28 -14.92 15.73 2.71
N ALA A 29 -13.95 15.79 1.80
CA ALA A 29 -14.01 15.11 0.51
C ALA A 29 -14.08 13.58 0.67
N ILE A 30 -13.28 13.00 1.57
CA ILE A 30 -13.29 11.55 1.85
C ILE A 30 -14.65 11.10 2.41
N ARG A 31 -15.22 11.87 3.34
CA ARG A 31 -16.54 11.60 3.92
C ARG A 31 -17.64 11.70 2.87
N ALA A 32 -17.65 12.78 2.10
CA ALA A 32 -18.64 13.00 1.05
C ALA A 32 -18.59 11.93 -0.04
N SER A 33 -17.40 11.41 -0.35
CA SER A 33 -17.23 10.36 -1.37
C SER A 33 -17.59 8.96 -0.88
N GLY A 34 -17.84 8.77 0.43
CA GLY A 34 -18.04 7.45 1.04
C GLY A 34 -16.85 6.50 0.87
N SER A 35 -15.64 7.02 0.69
CA SER A 35 -14.45 6.19 0.46
C SER A 35 -14.05 5.47 1.74
N GLN A 36 -14.04 4.14 1.71
CA GLN A 36 -13.68 3.31 2.87
C GLN A 36 -12.19 2.93 2.91
N LEU A 37 -11.46 3.12 1.80
CA LEU A 37 -10.03 2.84 1.68
C LEU A 37 -9.31 4.07 1.13
N VAL A 38 -8.34 4.59 1.89
CA VAL A 38 -7.63 5.83 1.57
C VAL A 38 -6.13 5.57 1.47
N THR A 39 -5.52 5.97 0.36
CA THR A 39 -4.08 5.80 0.14
C THR A 39 -3.28 6.91 0.80
N LEU A 40 -2.17 6.55 1.45
CA LEU A 40 -1.23 7.52 2.02
C LEU A 40 0.21 7.25 1.59
N ALA A 41 0.94 8.33 1.30
CA ALA A 41 2.36 8.25 0.99
C ALA A 41 3.19 8.30 2.27
N MET A 42 4.04 7.29 2.48
CA MET A 42 4.83 7.16 3.72
C MET A 42 5.76 8.35 3.98
N LYS A 43 6.19 9.07 2.94
CA LYS A 43 7.02 10.29 3.07
C LYS A 43 6.29 11.46 3.75
N ARG A 44 4.96 11.41 3.85
CA ARG A 44 4.14 12.50 4.43
C ARG A 44 3.68 12.21 5.86
N VAL A 45 4.05 11.05 6.41
CA VAL A 45 3.71 10.66 7.77
C VAL A 45 4.92 10.98 8.65
N ASP A 46 4.76 11.92 9.57
CA ASP A 46 5.79 12.15 10.58
C ASP A 46 5.53 11.22 11.76
N LEU A 47 6.19 10.06 11.74
CA LEU A 47 6.08 9.07 12.80
C LEU A 47 6.85 9.46 14.08
N ARG A 48 7.66 10.53 14.03
CA ARG A 48 8.55 10.95 15.13
C ARG A 48 8.01 12.19 15.85
N GLN A 49 7.36 13.10 15.14
CA GLN A 49 6.70 14.25 15.73
C GLN A 49 5.18 14.03 15.72
N ARG A 50 4.53 14.21 16.87
CA ARG A 50 3.07 14.08 17.06
C ARG A 50 2.22 15.09 16.25
N ASN A 51 2.80 15.80 15.30
CA ASN A 51 2.10 16.75 14.43
C ASN A 51 1.65 16.06 13.15
N ASP A 52 0.79 15.05 13.29
CA ASP A 52 0.38 14.22 12.15
C ASP A 52 -0.92 14.75 11.55
N ALA A 53 -0.80 15.93 10.90
CA ALA A 53 -1.90 16.66 10.29
C ALA A 53 -2.67 15.86 9.21
N ILE A 54 -2.12 14.73 8.77
CA ILE A 54 -2.78 13.82 7.81
C ILE A 54 -3.28 12.56 8.51
N LEU A 55 -2.44 11.90 9.34
CA LEU A 55 -2.80 10.60 9.92
C LEU A 55 -3.93 10.71 10.94
N ALA A 56 -3.85 11.67 11.87
CA ALA A 56 -4.83 11.79 12.94
C ALA A 56 -6.25 12.07 12.41
N PRO A 57 -6.46 12.98 11.43
CA PRO A 57 -7.79 13.19 10.86
C PRO A 57 -8.34 11.98 10.10
N LEU A 58 -7.48 11.20 9.42
CA LEU A 58 -7.91 9.98 8.72
C LEU A 58 -8.33 8.87 9.69
N LEU A 59 -7.58 8.68 10.78
CA LEU A 59 -7.95 7.74 11.83
C LEU A 59 -9.29 8.14 12.47
N ALA A 60 -9.47 9.44 12.75
CA ALA A 60 -10.75 9.97 13.26
C ALA A 60 -11.91 9.83 12.26
N ALA A 61 -11.63 9.81 10.95
CA ALA A 61 -12.63 9.55 9.92
C ALA A 61 -13.02 8.06 9.80
N GLY A 62 -12.33 7.14 10.49
CA GLY A 62 -12.66 5.72 10.52
C GLY A 62 -12.39 4.97 9.21
N VAL A 63 -11.59 5.55 8.31
CA VAL A 63 -11.25 4.91 7.04
C VAL A 63 -10.15 3.85 7.19
N SER A 64 -10.17 2.82 6.35
CA SER A 64 -9.01 1.95 6.22
C SER A 64 -7.88 2.67 5.50
N LEU A 65 -6.67 2.56 6.04
CA LEU A 65 -5.47 3.13 5.46
C LEU A 65 -4.76 2.14 4.54
N LEU A 66 -4.34 2.62 3.36
CA LEU A 66 -3.53 1.87 2.39
C LEU A 66 -2.21 2.61 2.15
N PRO A 67 -1.13 2.26 2.84
CA PRO A 67 0.17 2.89 2.58
C PRO A 67 0.64 2.57 1.17
N ASN A 68 1.34 3.52 0.55
CA ASN A 68 1.91 3.36 -0.78
C ASN A 68 3.42 3.65 -0.78
N THR A 69 4.08 3.22 -1.86
CA THR A 69 5.52 3.47 -2.07
C THR A 69 5.77 4.65 -3.01
N SER A 70 4.88 5.64 -3.06
CA SER A 70 5.01 6.79 -3.96
C SER A 70 6.39 7.46 -3.81
N GLY A 71 7.03 7.68 -4.96
CA GLY A 71 8.37 8.26 -5.03
C GLY A 71 9.51 7.28 -4.79
N ALA A 72 9.25 5.97 -4.75
CA ALA A 72 10.25 4.94 -4.99
C ALA A 72 10.55 4.84 -6.50
N LYS A 73 11.82 4.78 -6.84
CA LYS A 73 12.34 4.64 -8.21
C LYS A 73 12.82 3.22 -8.48
N THR A 74 13.21 2.50 -7.43
CA THR A 74 13.71 1.11 -7.52
C THR A 74 12.89 0.16 -6.65
N ALA A 75 13.10 -1.14 -6.86
CA ALA A 75 12.46 -2.18 -6.05
C ALA A 75 12.94 -2.15 -4.60
N GLU A 76 14.22 -1.87 -4.37
CA GLU A 76 14.83 -1.78 -3.04
C GLU A 76 14.19 -0.65 -2.22
N GLU A 77 14.01 0.52 -2.84
CA GLU A 77 13.33 1.66 -2.21
C GLU A 77 11.87 1.34 -1.87
N ALA A 78 11.16 0.64 -2.76
CA ALA A 78 9.79 0.23 -2.52
C ALA A 78 9.68 -0.80 -1.38
N VAL A 79 10.59 -1.78 -1.33
CA VAL A 79 10.66 -2.76 -0.23
C VAL A 79 10.98 -2.07 1.09
N PHE A 80 11.87 -1.09 1.09
CA PHE A 80 12.17 -0.29 2.29
C PHE A 80 10.93 0.47 2.77
N ALA A 81 10.23 1.18 1.88
CA ALA A 81 9.00 1.89 2.20
C ALA A 81 7.89 0.94 2.70
N ALA A 82 7.80 -0.26 2.13
CA ALA A 82 6.85 -1.30 2.57
C ALA A 82 7.11 -1.76 4.01
N ARG A 83 8.38 -2.00 4.36
CA ARG A 83 8.78 -2.38 5.71
C ARG A 83 8.45 -1.26 6.69
N LEU A 84 8.80 -0.02 6.35
CA LEU A 84 8.46 1.13 7.19
C LEU A 84 6.94 1.25 7.41
N ALA A 85 6.14 1.11 6.35
CA ALA A 85 4.69 1.14 6.44
C ALA A 85 4.14 0.05 7.38
N ARG A 86 4.69 -1.16 7.31
CA ARG A 86 4.29 -2.26 8.19
C ARG A 86 4.59 -1.96 9.65
N GLU A 87 5.80 -1.49 9.96
CA GLU A 87 6.18 -1.16 11.35
C GLU A 87 5.38 0.05 11.87
N ALA A 88 5.11 1.04 11.01
CA ALA A 88 4.43 2.27 11.39
C ALA A 88 2.92 2.12 11.59
N LEU A 89 2.26 1.33 10.73
CA LEU A 89 0.80 1.25 10.67
C LEU A 89 0.26 -0.13 11.06
N GLY A 90 1.14 -1.10 11.37
CA GLY A 90 0.74 -2.46 11.73
C GLY A 90 -0.04 -3.19 10.64
N THR A 91 0.17 -2.84 9.35
CA THR A 91 -0.61 -3.35 8.22
C THR A 91 0.22 -4.25 7.30
N HIS A 92 -0.44 -5.25 6.72
CA HIS A 92 0.11 -6.09 5.66
C HIS A 92 -0.26 -5.61 4.25
N TRP A 93 -1.08 -4.56 4.15
CA TRP A 93 -1.53 -4.02 2.88
C TRP A 93 -0.59 -2.92 2.40
N LEU A 94 -0.29 -2.93 1.10
CA LEU A 94 0.57 -1.94 0.46
C LEU A 94 0.11 -1.71 -0.99
N LYS A 95 0.02 -0.44 -1.39
CA LYS A 95 -0.09 -0.05 -2.79
C LYS A 95 1.32 0.15 -3.37
N LEU A 96 1.80 -0.86 -4.09
CA LEU A 96 3.11 -0.82 -4.73
C LEU A 96 3.12 0.17 -5.90
N GLU A 97 4.03 1.13 -5.86
CA GLU A 97 4.28 2.14 -6.86
C GLU A 97 5.81 2.28 -7.05
N ILE A 98 6.30 2.05 -8.28
CA ILE A 98 7.71 2.22 -8.64
C ILE A 98 7.77 3.04 -9.92
N HIS A 99 8.27 4.28 -9.82
CA HIS A 99 8.30 5.25 -10.91
C HIS A 99 9.72 5.80 -11.07
N PRO A 100 10.55 5.25 -11.98
CA PRO A 100 11.91 5.73 -12.21
C PRO A 100 11.94 7.17 -12.70
N ASP A 101 10.97 7.52 -13.55
CA ASP A 101 10.77 8.87 -14.08
C ASP A 101 9.57 9.54 -13.40
N ALA A 102 9.88 10.56 -12.59
CA ALA A 102 8.88 11.34 -11.87
C ALA A 102 8.09 12.31 -12.77
N ARG A 103 8.53 12.55 -14.01
CA ARG A 103 7.83 13.42 -14.96
C ARG A 103 6.57 12.75 -15.49
N TRP A 104 6.67 11.47 -15.83
CA TRP A 104 5.58 10.73 -16.48
C TRP A 104 4.83 9.81 -15.51
N LEU A 105 5.44 9.47 -14.37
CA LEU A 105 4.87 8.57 -13.36
C LEU A 105 4.42 7.22 -13.96
N LEU A 106 5.08 6.77 -15.03
CA LEU A 106 4.86 5.45 -15.57
C LEU A 106 5.49 4.41 -14.63
N PRO A 107 4.83 3.27 -14.41
CA PRO A 107 5.40 2.20 -13.60
C PRO A 107 6.56 1.53 -14.33
N THR A 108 7.58 1.10 -13.59
CA THR A 108 8.58 0.17 -14.12
C THR A 108 7.93 -1.15 -14.46
N ARG A 109 8.20 -1.69 -15.65
CA ARG A 109 7.96 -3.10 -15.93
C ARG A 109 9.12 -3.92 -15.37
N LEU A 110 8.81 -5.03 -14.70
CA LEU A 110 9.84 -6.01 -14.37
C LEU A 110 10.39 -6.57 -15.68
N ASN A 111 11.65 -6.29 -15.97
CA ASN A 111 12.33 -6.94 -17.08
C ASN A 111 12.89 -8.27 -16.53
N PRO A 112 12.43 -9.44 -16.99
CA PRO A 112 12.91 -10.71 -16.46
C PRO A 112 14.42 -10.93 -16.68
N GLU A 113 15.04 -10.16 -17.57
CA GLU A 113 16.48 -10.22 -17.87
C GLU A 113 17.35 -9.25 -17.05
N SER A 114 16.77 -8.34 -16.25
CA SER A 114 17.56 -7.47 -15.36
C SER A 114 17.97 -8.16 -14.05
N GLY A 115 17.76 -9.48 -13.95
CA GLY A 115 18.47 -10.31 -12.98
C GLY A 115 19.94 -10.36 -13.38
N GLY A 116 20.80 -9.64 -12.66
CA GLY A 116 22.24 -9.84 -12.73
C GLY A 116 22.54 -11.33 -12.68
N ALA A 117 23.44 -11.78 -13.55
CA ALA A 117 23.83 -13.17 -13.77
C ALA A 117 23.70 -14.07 -12.52
N ALA A 118 22.57 -14.74 -12.40
CA ALA A 118 22.39 -15.88 -11.52
C ALA A 118 21.75 -16.97 -12.39
N GLY A 119 22.56 -17.96 -12.76
CA GLY A 119 22.16 -19.07 -13.62
C GLY A 119 20.94 -19.85 -13.11
N PRO A 120 20.42 -20.78 -13.92
CA PRO A 120 19.12 -21.41 -13.68
C PRO A 120 19.16 -22.27 -12.42
N ARG A 121 18.62 -21.75 -11.31
CA ARG A 121 18.24 -22.59 -10.16
C ARG A 121 16.94 -23.31 -10.52
N ARG A 122 17.07 -24.54 -11.02
CA ARG A 122 15.99 -25.52 -11.10
C ARG A 122 15.33 -25.66 -9.73
N VAL A 123 14.12 -25.15 -9.57
CA VAL A 123 13.24 -25.55 -8.46
C VAL A 123 12.54 -26.84 -8.90
N ARG A 124 13.04 -27.99 -8.42
CA ARG A 124 12.32 -29.27 -8.50
C ARG A 124 11.05 -29.16 -7.63
N GLY A 125 9.95 -29.66 -8.18
CA GLY A 125 8.60 -29.39 -7.71
C GLY A 125 8.17 -30.06 -6.40
N ALA A 126 7.05 -29.52 -5.93
CA ALA A 126 5.90 -30.16 -5.29
C ALA A 126 6.14 -31.25 -4.21
N ALA A 127 5.76 -30.92 -2.98
CA ALA A 127 5.06 -31.87 -2.11
C ALA A 127 3.93 -31.15 -1.34
N LEU A 128 2.74 -31.43 -1.85
CA LEU A 128 1.41 -31.20 -1.30
C LEU A 128 1.29 -31.81 0.12
N LEU A 129 0.94 -31.04 1.15
CA LEU A 129 0.37 -31.60 2.38
C LEU A 129 -1.06 -31.12 2.53
N ARG A 130 -1.98 -32.02 2.13
CA ARG A 130 -3.42 -31.95 2.40
C ARG A 130 -3.64 -31.88 3.91
N ARG A 131 -4.43 -30.89 4.36
CA ARG A 131 -5.15 -30.99 5.64
C ARG A 131 -6.11 -32.17 5.54
N ARG A 132 -5.98 -33.17 6.40
CA ARG A 132 -7.06 -34.12 6.68
C ARG A 132 -7.99 -33.47 7.71
N SER A 133 -9.25 -33.32 7.32
CA SER A 133 -10.40 -33.23 8.21
C SER A 133 -10.63 -34.58 8.90
N GLY A 134 -11.07 -34.57 10.16
CA GLY A 134 -11.58 -35.75 10.85
C GLY A 134 -11.74 -35.51 12.35
N ALA A 135 -12.98 -35.29 12.78
CA ALA A 135 -13.42 -35.22 14.17
C ALA A 135 -13.28 -36.55 14.92
N VAL A 136 -13.01 -36.47 16.23
CA VAL A 136 -13.81 -37.04 17.34
C VAL A 136 -13.73 -36.04 18.49
#